data_AF-A0A2K3JXL4-F1
#
_entry.id   AF-A0A2K3JXL4-F1
#
_cell.length_a   1.000
_cell.length_b   1.000
_cell.length_c   1.000
_cell.angle_alpha   90.00
_cell.angle_beta   90.00
_cell.angle_gamma   90.00
#
_symmetry.space_group_name_H-M   'P 1'
#
loop_
_entity.id
_entity.type
_entity.pdbx_description
1 polymer ?
#
loop_
_entity_poly.entity_id
_entity_poly.type
_entity_poly.pdbx_seq_one_letter_code
_entity_poly.pdbx_strand_id
1 'polypeptide(L)' 'SNDCGVWVAKWMIECGYMNDYENVAVVTATRMKLALFICLSANNVLKNELVSNATKNWDDQHKKRRALVKV' A
#
# COMPACT_ATOMS: atom_id res chain seq x y z
N SER A 1 5.78 19.26 5.52
CA SER A 1 5.97 17.80 5.63
C SER A 1 5.16 17.12 4.54
N ASN A 2 5.71 16.11 3.87
CA ASN A 2 5.04 15.38 2.77
C ASN A 2 4.08 14.29 3.28
N ASP A 3 3.94 14.14 4.61
CA ASP A 3 3.16 13.08 5.24
C ASP A 3 1.81 13.53 5.82
N CYS A 4 1.42 14.79 5.62
CA CYS A 4 0.17 15.30 6.19
C CYS A 4 -1.04 14.44 5.79
N GLY A 5 -1.15 14.02 4.53
CA GLY A 5 -2.22 13.14 4.09
C GLY A 5 -2.15 11.72 4.68
N VAL A 6 -0.94 11.18 4.84
CA VAL A 6 -0.70 9.86 5.46
C VAL A 6 -1.08 9.90 6.94
N TRP A 7 -0.72 10.99 7.61
CA TRP A 7 -1.05 11.26 8.99
C TRP A 7 -2.57 11.36 9.19
N VAL A 8 -3.26 12.17 8.38
CA VAL A 8 -4.73 12.33 8.45
C VAL A 8 -5.44 11.00 8.22
N ALA A 9 -5.03 10.25 7.20
CA ALA A 9 -5.64 8.95 6.89
C ALA A 9 -5.45 7.94 8.04
N LYS A 10 -4.27 7.90 8.66
CA LYS A 10 -4.01 7.05 9.82
C LYS A 10 -4.89 7.47 11.01
N TRP A 11 -4.92 8.77 11.34
CA TRP A 11 -5.75 9.29 12.43
C TRP A 11 -7.23 8.97 12.22
N MET A 12 -7.78 9.15 11.02
CA MET A 12 -9.18 8.83 10.73
C MET A 12 -9.54 7.33 10.90
N ILE A 13 -8.58 6.43 10.67
CA ILE A 13 -8.80 4.99 10.89
C ILE A 13 -8.79 4.67 12.39
N GLU A 14 -7.92 5.34 13.15
CA GLU A 14 -7.68 5.07 14.56
C GLU A 14 -8.62 5.86 15.49
N CYS A 15 -9.20 6.98 15.03
CA CYS A 15 -9.96 7.92 15.88
C CYS A 15 -11.22 7.31 16.49
N GLY A 16 -11.82 6.30 15.85
CA GLY A 16 -12.94 5.55 16.42
C GLY A 16 -12.56 4.69 17.63
N TYR A 17 -11.27 4.37 17.80
CA TYR A 17 -10.74 3.57 18.90
C TYR A 17 -9.95 4.43 19.91
N MET A 18 -9.22 5.44 19.44
CA MET A 18 -8.44 6.38 20.25
C MET A 18 -8.40 7.75 19.57
N ASN A 19 -8.90 8.80 20.23
CA ASN A 19 -8.98 10.15 19.65
C ASN A 19 -7.75 11.04 19.94
N ASP A 20 -6.63 10.45 20.38
CA ASP A 20 -5.40 11.19 20.67
C ASP A 20 -4.70 11.62 19.39
N TYR A 21 -5.09 12.79 18.89
CA TYR A 21 -4.49 13.47 17.75
C TYR A 21 -2.97 13.61 17.89
N GLU A 22 -2.47 13.90 19.10
CA GLU A 22 -1.05 14.18 19.33
C GLU A 22 -0.15 12.94 19.23
N ASN A 23 -0.70 11.73 19.35
CA ASN A 23 0.07 10.48 19.44
C ASN A 23 0.14 9.68 18.12
N VAL A 24 -0.29 10.26 17.00
CA VAL A 24 -0.28 9.58 15.71
C VAL A 24 1.09 9.69 15.03
N ALA A 25 1.89 8.62 15.16
CA ALA A 25 3.18 8.52 14.47
C ALA A 25 3.04 8.04 13.02
N VAL A 26 3.65 8.74 12.06
CA VAL A 26 3.81 8.26 10.68
C VAL A 26 5.20 7.67 10.49
N VAL A 27 5.24 6.39 10.13
CA VAL A 27 6.48 5.68 9.78
C VAL A 27 6.35 5.10 8.38
N THR A 28 7.45 4.61 7.82
CA THR A 28 7.44 3.97 6.48
C THR A 28 6.42 2.84 6.38
N ALA A 29 6.26 2.04 7.45
CA ALA A 29 5.24 1.00 7.51
C ALA A 29 3.81 1.54 7.43
N THR A 30 3.53 2.74 7.96
CA THR A 30 2.22 3.40 7.85
C THR A 30 1.85 3.64 6.39
N ARG A 31 2.80 4.15 5.59
CA ARG A 31 2.60 4.41 4.15
C ARG A 31 2.27 3.13 3.41
N MET A 32 3.03 2.05 3.66
CA MET A 32 2.80 0.75 3.03
C MET A 32 1.45 0.15 3.41
N LYS A 33 1.07 0.21 4.69
CA LYS A 33 -0.23 -0.30 5.15
C LYS A 33 -1.39 0.45 4.48
N LEU A 34 -1.34 1.78 4.42
CA LEU A 34 -2.34 2.59 3.75
C LEU A 34 -2.42 2.29 2.25
N ALA A 35 -1.28 2.15 1.58
CA ALA A 35 -1.24 1.78 0.16
C ALA A 35 -1.91 0.42 -0.07
N LEU A 36 -1.57 -0.60 0.72
CA LEU A 36 -2.21 -1.92 0.64
C LEU A 36 -3.72 -1.85 0.90
N PHE A 37 -4.14 -1.11 1.92
CA PHE A 37 -5.54 -0.93 2.24
C PHE A 37 -6.32 -0.32 1.08
N ILE A 38 -5.81 0.76 0.48
CA ILE A 38 -6.45 1.43 -0.67
C ILE A 38 -6.47 0.49 -1.87
N CYS A 39 -5.34 -0.13 -2.21
CA CYS A 39 -5.21 -1.03 -3.35
C CYS A 39 -6.16 -2.23 -3.26
N LEU A 40 -6.33 -2.81 -2.07
CA LEU A 40 -7.08 -4.06 -1.87
C LEU A 40 -8.50 -3.85 -1.36
N SER A 41 -8.90 -2.61 -1.07
CA SER A 41 -10.24 -2.24 -0.62
C SER A 41 -11.33 -2.79 -1.54
N ALA A 42 -12.45 -3.24 -0.96
CA ALA A 42 -13.61 -3.70 -1.73
C ALA A 42 -14.23 -2.59 -2.58
N ASN A 43 -14.05 -1.32 -2.18
CA ASN A 43 -14.57 -0.16 -2.89
C ASN A 43 -13.63 0.32 -4.01
N ASN A 44 -12.46 -0.31 -4.17
CA ASN A 44 -11.56 0.04 -5.25
C ASN A 44 -12.09 -0.56 -6.56
N VAL A 45 -12.73 0.29 -7.37
CA VAL A 45 -13.27 -0.08 -8.70
C VAL A 45 -12.20 -0.58 -9.67
N LEU A 46 -10.93 -0.22 -9.43
CA LEU A 46 -9.78 -0.64 -10.25
C LEU A 46 -9.10 -1.90 -9.69
N LYS A 47 -9.61 -2.50 -8.60
CA LYS A 47 -8.95 -3.62 -7.91
C LYS A 47 -8.59 -4.79 -8.84
N ASN A 48 -9.54 -5.21 -9.69
CA ASN A 48 -9.31 -6.36 -10.58
C ASN A 48 -8.23 -6.05 -11.63
N GLU A 49 -8.27 -4.86 -12.21
CA GLU A 49 -7.25 -4.40 -13.16
C GLU A 49 -5.88 -4.28 -12.47
N LEU A 50 -5.84 -3.69 -11.28
CA LEU A 50 -4.65 -3.54 -10.46
C LEU A 50 -4.00 -4.90 -10.18
N VAL A 51 -4.77 -5.89 -9.73
CA VAL A 51 -4.27 -7.24 -9.43
C VAL A 51 -3.78 -7.93 -10.71
N SER A 52 -4.50 -7.79 -11.82
CA SER A 52 -4.08 -8.32 -13.12
C SER A 52 -2.74 -7.73 -13.58
N ASN A 53 -2.58 -6.40 -13.51
CA ASN A 53 -1.36 -5.72 -13.90
C ASN A 53 -0.19 -6.05 -12.95
N ALA A 54 -0.46 -6.15 -11.64
CA ALA A 54 0.53 -6.57 -10.66
C ALA A 54 1.04 -8.00 -10.93
N THR A 55 0.13 -8.90 -11.31
CA THR A 55 0.45 -10.30 -11.63
C THR A 55 1.30 -10.39 -12.90
N LYS A 56 0.91 -9.69 -13.98
CA LYS A 56 1.69 -9.61 -15.22
C LYS A 56 3.10 -9.08 -14.97
N ASN A 57 3.23 -8.00 -14.20
CA ASN A 57 4.53 -7.44 -13.86
C ASN A 57 5.37 -8.43 -13.02
N TRP A 58 4.76 -9.15 -12.07
CA TRP A 58 5.45 -10.18 -11.31
C TRP A 58 6.05 -11.26 -12.22
N ASP A 59 5.26 -11.77 -13.16
CA ASP A 59 5.71 -12.78 -14.11
C ASP A 59 6.85 -12.28 -15.00
N ASP A 60 6.76 -11.04 -15.49
CA ASP A 60 7.81 -10.43 -16.31
C ASP A 60 9.12 -10.23 -15.53
N GLN A 61 9.02 -9.80 -14.27
CA GLN A 61 10.19 -9.70 -13.38
C GLN A 61 10.78 -11.07 -13.06
N HIS A 62 9.94 -12.11 -12.94
CA HIS A 62 10.40 -13.47 -12.70
C HIS A 62 11.14 -14.05 -13.92
N LYS A 63 10.61 -13.84 -15.14
CA LYS A 63 11.28 -14.20 -16.39
C LYS A 63 12.65 -13.51 -16.52
N LYS A 64 12.71 -12.20 -16.26
CA LYS A 64 13.97 -11.43 -16.26
C LYS A 64 14.97 -12.00 -15.27
N ARG A 65 14.54 -12.30 -14.04
CA ARG A 65 15.41 -12.89 -13.01
C ARG A 65 15.94 -14.27 -13.39
N ARG A 66 15.10 -15.14 -13.98
CA ARG A 66 15.54 -16.45 -14.48
C ARG A 66 16.57 -16.34 -15.60
N ALA A 67 16.42 -15.38 -16.51
CA ALA A 67 17.38 -15.16 -17.59
C ALA A 67 18.76 -14.68 -17.10
N LEU A 68 18.83 -14.09 -15.90
CA LEU A 68 20.07 -13.65 -15.27
C LEU A 68 20.82 -14.81 -14.57
N VAL A 69 20.13 -15.88 -14.22
CA VAL A 69 20.72 -17.11 -13.68
C VAL A 69 20.97 -18.06 -14.85
N LYS A 70 21.95 -17.75 -15.71
CA LYS A 70 22.48 -18.74 -16.66
C LYS A 70 23.18 -19.83 -15.86
N VAL A 71 22.67 -21.06 -15.96
CA VAL A 71 23.44 -22.29 -15.67
C VAL A 71 24.31 -22.60 -16.87
#